data_AF-A0A5S3XQS2-F1
#
_entry.id   AF-A0A5S3XQS2-F1
#
_cell.length_a   1.000
_cell.length_b   1.000
_cell.length_c   1.000
_cell.angle_alpha   90.00
_cell.angle_beta   90.00
_cell.angle_gamma   90.00
#
_symmetry.space_group_name_H-M   'P 1'
#
loop_
_entity.id
_entity.type
_entity.pdbx_description
1 polymer ?
#
loop_
_entity_poly.entity_id
_entity_poly.type
_entity_poly.pdbx_seq_one_letter_code
_entity_poly.pdbx_strand_id
1 'polypeptide(L)'
;QSDVELNGTRAFISHAIRESLLEVSSENSVDYSHVTALVVEDNEINQVVIESMLAEFNIKSISLADVGEQALGQCEIGGFDFSFRDMQMP
;
A
#
# COMPACT_ATOMS: atom_id res chain seq x y z
N GLN A 1 33.41 -33.90 -17.63
CA GLN A 1 32.79 -34.39 -16.38
C GLN A 1 32.40 -33.21 -15.49
N SER A 2 31.81 -32.15 -16.07
CA SER A 2 31.64 -30.83 -15.42
C SER A 2 30.20 -30.28 -15.48
N ASP A 3 29.29 -30.92 -16.23
CA ASP A 3 27.97 -30.35 -16.51
C ASP A 3 26.84 -30.93 -15.64
N VAL A 4 27.12 -31.94 -14.82
CA VAL A 4 26.12 -32.62 -13.99
C VAL A 4 25.90 -31.90 -12.65
N GLU A 5 26.93 -31.27 -12.08
CA GLU A 5 26.83 -30.55 -10.79
C GLU A 5 26.13 -29.19 -10.92
N LEU A 6 26.29 -28.48 -12.04
CA LEU A 6 25.64 -27.18 -12.26
C LEU A 6 24.11 -27.29 -12.32
N ASN A 7 23.57 -28.39 -12.86
CA ASN A 7 22.13 -28.60 -12.98
C ASN A 7 21.47 -28.93 -11.64
N GLY A 8 22.17 -29.66 -10.76
CA GLY A 8 21.72 -29.91 -9.39
C GLY A 8 21.57 -28.61 -8.62
N THR A 9 22.63 -27.79 -8.56
CA THR A 9 22.66 -26.52 -7.81
C THR A 9 21.58 -25.54 -8.29
N ARG A 10 21.31 -25.46 -9.60
CA ARG A 10 20.23 -24.61 -10.15
C ARG A 10 18.83 -25.10 -9.74
N ALA A 11 18.62 -26.40 -9.67
CA ALA A 11 17.34 -26.98 -9.24
C ALA A 11 17.08 -26.72 -7.75
N PHE A 12 18.10 -26.87 -6.90
CA PHE A 12 17.99 -26.57 -5.47
C PHE A 12 17.71 -25.09 -5.19
N ILE A 13 18.42 -24.17 -5.86
CA ILE A 13 18.19 -22.72 -5.69
C ILE A 13 16.78 -22.36 -6.19
N SER A 14 16.36 -22.88 -7.35
CA SER A 14 15.02 -22.60 -7.87
C SER A 14 13.90 -23.12 -6.95
N HIS A 15 14.12 -24.27 -6.31
CA HIS A 15 13.17 -24.84 -5.37
C HIS A 15 13.12 -24.05 -4.05
N ALA A 16 14.27 -23.71 -3.47
CA ALA A 16 14.36 -22.91 -2.25
C ALA A 16 13.76 -21.50 -2.42
N ILE A 17 14.01 -20.85 -3.57
CA ILE A 17 13.37 -19.56 -3.90
C ILE A 17 11.86 -19.74 -4.04
N ARG A 18 11.40 -20.83 -4.66
CA ARG A 18 9.97 -21.08 -4.88
C ARG A 18 9.23 -21.39 -3.58
N GLU A 19 9.82 -22.16 -2.66
CA GLU A 19 9.23 -22.41 -1.34
C GLU A 19 9.22 -21.14 -0.49
N SER A 20 10.31 -20.36 -0.49
CA SER A 20 10.35 -19.08 0.23
C SER A 20 9.36 -18.06 -0.35
N LEU A 21 9.17 -18.03 -1.67
CA LEU A 21 8.18 -17.18 -2.33
C LEU A 21 6.73 -17.64 -2.06
N LEU A 22 6.51 -18.95 -1.88
CA LEU A 22 5.22 -19.53 -1.50
C LEU A 22 4.88 -19.26 -0.03
N GLU A 23 5.86 -19.34 0.87
CA GLU A 23 5.65 -19.00 2.30
C GLU A 23 5.30 -17.53 2.48
N VAL A 24 5.94 -16.62 1.75
CA VAL A 24 5.62 -15.17 1.74
C VAL A 24 4.22 -14.90 1.16
N SER A 25 3.70 -15.79 0.29
CA SER A 25 2.38 -15.63 -0.34
C SER A 25 1.18 -16.07 0.52
N SER A 26 1.42 -16.50 1.76
CA SER A 26 0.39 -17.08 2.65
C SER A 26 0.01 -16.22 3.85
N GLU A 27 0.26 -14.92 3.81
CA GLU A 27 -0.52 -13.98 4.61
C GLU A 27 -1.88 -13.79 3.92
N ASN A 28 -2.99 -13.94 4.67
CA ASN A 28 -4.31 -13.55 4.19
C ASN A 28 -4.25 -12.10 3.70
N SER A 29 -4.07 -11.89 2.39
CA SER A 29 -4.04 -10.57 1.80
C SER A 29 -5.47 -10.04 1.84
N VAL A 30 -5.75 -9.25 2.88
CA VAL A 30 -6.99 -8.50 2.98
C VAL A 30 -7.02 -7.52 1.81
N ASP A 31 -8.03 -7.61 0.96
CA ASP A 31 -8.20 -6.70 -0.17
C ASP A 31 -8.83 -5.39 0.30
N TYR A 32 -8.06 -4.31 0.27
CA TYR A 32 -8.53 -2.96 0.62
C TYR A 32 -8.95 -2.13 -0.60
N SER A 33 -9.12 -2.74 -1.78
CA SER A 33 -9.52 -2.00 -3.01
C SER A 33 -10.82 -1.22 -2.92
N HIS A 34 -11.70 -1.64 -2.02
CA HIS A 34 -13.01 -1.04 -1.78
C HIS A 34 -12.98 0.16 -0.81
N VAL A 35 -11.85 0.36 -0.13
CA VAL A 35 -11.70 1.42 0.86
C VAL A 35 -11.58 2.78 0.17
N THR A 36 -12.31 3.76 0.69
CA THR A 36 -12.19 5.16 0.31
C THR A 36 -11.58 5.98 1.45
N ALA A 37 -10.44 6.61 1.17
CA ALA A 37 -9.63 7.35 2.14
C ALA A 37 -9.69 8.87 1.90
N LEU A 38 -9.68 9.64 2.98
CA LEU A 38 -9.43 11.09 2.96
C LEU A 38 -8.09 11.39 3.61
N VAL A 39 -7.19 12.06 2.90
CA VAL A 39 -5.89 12.51 3.41
C VAL A 39 -5.95 14.01 3.60
N VAL A 40 -5.65 14.48 4.82
CA VAL A 40 -5.69 15.89 5.18
C VAL A 40 -4.32 16.31 5.71
N GLU A 41 -3.59 17.04 4.88
CA GLU A 41 -2.16 17.32 5.03
C GLU A 41 -1.83 18.60 4.26
N ASP A 42 -1.13 19.57 4.86
CA ASP A 42 -0.87 20.88 4.23
C ASP A 42 0.38 20.88 3.33
N ASN A 43 1.18 19.80 3.35
CA ASN A 43 2.34 19.62 2.51
C ASN A 43 2.08 18.62 1.37
N GLU A 44 2.11 19.11 0.12
CA GLU A 44 1.93 18.30 -1.09
C GLU A 44 2.89 17.09 -1.17
N ILE A 45 4.12 17.21 -0.66
CA ILE A 45 5.07 16.09 -0.65
C ILE A 45 4.58 14.99 0.29
N ASN A 46 4.07 15.35 1.47
CA ASN A 46 3.53 14.40 2.42
C ASN A 46 2.26 13.73 1.87
N GLN A 47 1.40 14.48 1.16
CA GLN A 47 0.25 13.91 0.45
C GLN A 47 0.68 12.81 -0.53
N VAL A 48 1.67 13.08 -1.39
CA VAL A 48 2.19 12.11 -2.36
C VAL A 48 2.79 10.87 -1.69
N VAL A 49 3.50 11.05 -0.57
CA VAL A 49 4.04 9.93 0.22
C VAL A 49 2.91 9.06 0.77
N ILE A 50 1.86 9.66 1.35
CA ILE A 50 0.72 8.94 1.91
C ILE A 50 -0.05 8.22 0.79
N GLU A 51 -0.31 8.86 -0.35
CA GLU A 51 -0.95 8.23 -1.51
C GLU A 51 -0.16 7.01 -1.99
N SER A 52 1.16 7.13 -2.08
CA SER A 52 2.04 6.04 -2.50
C SER A 52 1.96 4.86 -1.53
N MET A 53 1.96 5.13 -0.22
CA MET A 53 1.81 4.10 0.81
C MET A 53 0.43 3.42 0.73
N LEU A 54 -0.65 4.18 0.52
CA LEU A 54 -2.01 3.61 0.40
C LEU A 54 -2.18 2.77 -0.87
N ALA A 55 -1.50 3.15 -1.96
CA ALA A 55 -1.49 2.37 -3.19
C ALA A 55 -0.85 0.98 -3.02
N GLU A 56 0.14 0.83 -2.12
CA GLU A 56 0.72 -0.48 -1.79
C GLU A 56 -0.31 -1.44 -1.16
N PHE A 57 -1.34 -0.90 -0.51
CA PHE A 57 -2.48 -1.66 0.04
C PHE A 57 -3.63 -1.82 -0.97
N ASN A 58 -3.45 -1.45 -2.24
CA ASN A 58 -4.47 -1.43 -3.30
C ASN A 58 -5.63 -0.44 -3.05
N ILE A 59 -5.48 0.50 -2.10
CA ILE A 59 -6.44 1.58 -1.85
C ILE A 59 -6.23 2.65 -2.92
N LYS A 60 -7.19 2.81 -3.81
CA LYS A 60 -7.09 3.73 -4.97
C LYS A 60 -8.07 4.89 -4.92
N SER A 61 -9.11 4.77 -4.10
CA SER A 61 -10.10 5.83 -3.91
C SER A 61 -9.59 6.74 -2.80
N ILE A 62 -8.74 7.70 -3.16
CA ILE A 62 -8.13 8.65 -2.22
C ILE A 62 -8.58 10.07 -2.60
N SER A 63 -9.04 10.83 -1.62
CA SER A 63 -9.28 12.27 -1.74
C SER A 63 -8.28 13.03 -0.88
N LEU A 64 -7.79 14.15 -1.39
CA LEU A 64 -6.82 15.01 -0.71
C LEU A 64 -7.50 16.30 -0.24
N ALA A 65 -7.06 16.81 0.89
CA ALA A 65 -7.44 18.11 1.42
C ALA A 65 -6.23 18.78 2.09
N ASP A 66 -6.04 20.07 1.84
CA ASP A 66 -4.89 20.79 2.40
C ASP A 66 -5.18 21.26 3.84
N VAL A 67 -6.46 21.40 4.18
CA VAL A 67 -6.92 21.95 5.47
C VAL A 67 -8.21 21.28 5.95
N GLY A 68 -8.48 21.43 7.25
CA GLY A 68 -9.65 20.83 7.88
C GLY A 68 -11.00 21.29 7.32
N GLU A 69 -11.15 22.54 6.90
CA GLU A 69 -12.42 23.04 6.33
C GLU A 69 -12.76 22.37 5.00
N GLN A 70 -11.76 22.20 4.12
CA GLN A 70 -11.92 21.46 2.87
C GLN A 70 -12.29 20.00 3.15
N ALA A 71 -11.62 19.37 4.12
CA ALA A 71 -11.92 18.00 4.54
C ALA A 71 -13.36 17.86 5.04
N LEU A 72 -13.86 18.82 5.83
CA LEU A 72 -15.24 18.82 6.32
C LEU A 72 -16.23 18.92 5.16
N GLY A 73 -16.02 19.83 4.21
CA GLY A 73 -16.87 19.95 3.03
C GLY A 73 -16.90 18.65 2.19
N GLN A 74 -15.77 17.95 2.08
CA GLN A 74 -15.71 16.66 1.41
C GLN A 74 -16.47 15.57 2.19
N CYS A 75 -16.38 15.54 3.52
CA CYS A 75 -17.13 14.61 4.38
C CYS A 75 -18.65 14.81 4.32
N GLU A 76 -19.13 16.03 4.05
CA GLU A 76 -20.57 16.30 3.89
C GLU A 76 -21.13 15.76 2.57
N ILE A 77 -20.27 15.62 1.55
CA ILE A 77 -20.63 15.20 0.20
C ILE A 77 -20.40 13.68 0.00
N GLY A 78 -19.40 13.11 0.67
CA GLY A 78 -18.92 11.74 0.44
C GLY A 78 -19.06 10.79 1.62
N GLY A 79 -18.72 9.51 1.38
CA GLY A 79 -18.53 8.49 2.41
C GLY A 79 -17.07 8.03 2.40
N PHE A 80 -16.35 8.31 3.48
CA PHE A 80 -14.98 7.86 3.69
C PHE A 80 -14.97 6.76 4.76
N ASP A 81 -14.18 5.72 4.57
CA ASP A 81 -14.02 4.65 5.56
C ASP A 81 -13.06 5.05 6.68
N PHE A 82 -12.07 5.89 6.37
CA PHE A 82 -11.18 6.51 7.34
C PHE A 82 -10.55 7.80 6.82
N SER A 83 -9.95 8.57 7.73
CA SER A 83 -9.18 9.77 7.42
C SER A 83 -7.77 9.74 8.01
N PHE A 84 -6.75 10.03 7.21
CA PHE A 84 -5.41 10.38 7.70
C PHE A 84 -5.35 11.89 7.91
N ARG A 85 -5.11 12.32 9.15
CA ARG A 85 -4.95 13.72 9.55
C ARG A 85 -3.60 13.86 10.21
N ASP A 86 -2.80 14.84 9.79
CA ASP A 86 -1.68 15.25 10.62
C ASP A 86 -2.21 15.71 11.99
N MET A 87 -1.62 15.19 13.07
CA MET A 87 -1.96 15.54 14.44
C MET A 87 -1.52 16.98 14.79
N GLN A 88 -0.59 17.55 14.02
CA GLN A 88 -0.23 18.96 14.10
C GLN A 88 -0.55 19.68 12.79
N MET A 89 -1.83 19.96 12.59
CA MET A 89 -2.22 21.16 11.84
C MET A 89 -2.39 22.32 12.84
N PRO A 90 -1.96 23.55 12.53
CA PRO A 90 -2.24 24.72 13.37
C PRO A 90 -3.73 24.99 13.56
#